data_AF-A0A6B1FCM8-F1
#
_entry.id   AF-A0A6B1FCM8-F1
#
_cell.length_a   1.000
_cell.length_b   1.000
_cell.length_c   1.000
_cell.angle_alpha   90.00
_cell.angle_beta   90.00
_cell.angle_gamma   90.00
#
_symmetry.space_group_name_H-M   'P 1'
#
loop_
_entity.id
_entity.type
_entity.pdbx_description
1 polymer ?
#
loop_
_entity_poly.entity_id
_entity_poly.type
_entity_poly.pdbx_seq_one_letter_code
_entity_poly.pdbx_strand_id
1 'polypeptide(L)'
;MRAYEIVYILDGALDQAAVDAKLETFHKALGGEITAVDHWGVRQLAYPIGKARTGYYVIVQVTADPADLPEYERLLRLDEETMRYLLVLNEGQPTSGASVLADPPAAAAVGADPEAENEEEQGEEEAQDEEEEEDDATEVDESTMANGEGEGGGNSDEPARSGPPIFSGARGRRRRHEGPRIVLLNYKDVTTLSRFLTEQGKILPKRTTKVTARFQRQLGTAVKRARHLALLPYIRDHEG
;
A
#
# COMPACT_ATOMS: atom_id res chain seq x y z
N MET A 1 2.46 -17.74 -19.28
CA MET A 1 1.98 -17.94 -17.90
C MET A 1 2.26 -16.74 -17.02
N ARG A 2 1.27 -16.32 -16.24
CA ARG A 2 1.38 -15.25 -15.24
C ARG A 2 0.87 -15.79 -13.90
N ALA A 3 1.42 -15.30 -12.80
CA ALA A 3 0.92 -15.61 -11.47
C ALA A 3 -0.32 -14.78 -11.17
N TYR A 4 -1.38 -15.43 -10.71
CA TYR A 4 -2.63 -14.84 -10.27
C TYR A 4 -2.89 -15.22 -8.83
N GLU A 5 -3.61 -14.34 -8.14
CA GLU A 5 -4.20 -14.60 -6.85
C GLU A 5 -5.72 -14.56 -7.02
N ILE A 6 -6.38 -15.61 -6.55
CA ILE A 6 -7.82 -15.76 -6.60
C ILE A 6 -8.32 -15.88 -5.17
N VAL A 7 -9.24 -15.01 -4.79
CA VAL A 7 -9.89 -15.04 -3.49
C VAL A 7 -11.35 -15.40 -3.68
N TYR A 8 -11.80 -16.44 -2.99
CA TYR A 8 -13.19 -16.89 -2.98
C TYR A 8 -13.82 -16.55 -1.64
N ILE A 9 -15.09 -16.16 -1.70
CA ILE A 9 -15.98 -16.09 -0.55
C ILE A 9 -17.10 -17.10 -0.83
N LEU A 10 -17.02 -18.24 -0.15
CA LEU A 10 -18.03 -19.28 -0.20
C LEU A 10 -19.03 -19.10 0.94
N ASP A 11 -20.20 -19.72 0.84
CA ASP A 11 -21.17 -19.75 1.92
C ASP A 11 -20.52 -20.25 3.23
N GLY A 12 -20.72 -19.51 4.33
CA GLY A 12 -20.21 -19.86 5.65
C GLY A 12 -20.92 -21.05 6.29
N ALA A 13 -22.04 -21.52 5.72
CA ALA A 13 -22.74 -22.71 6.16
C ALA A 13 -22.10 -24.03 5.67
N LEU A 14 -21.19 -23.97 4.70
CA LEU A 14 -20.49 -25.14 4.18
C LEU A 14 -19.45 -25.66 5.16
N ASP A 15 -19.28 -26.98 5.21
CA ASP A 15 -18.19 -27.61 5.93
C ASP A 15 -16.89 -27.56 5.12
N GLN A 16 -15.77 -27.81 5.79
CA GLN A 16 -14.46 -27.74 5.15
C GLN A 16 -14.31 -28.78 4.03
N ALA A 17 -14.88 -29.99 4.21
CA ALA A 17 -14.80 -31.05 3.21
C ALA A 17 -15.54 -30.69 1.90
N ALA A 18 -16.73 -30.07 1.98
CA ALA A 18 -17.44 -29.59 0.81
C ALA A 18 -16.72 -28.43 0.13
N VAL A 19 -16.08 -27.54 0.91
CA VAL A 19 -15.22 -26.48 0.36
C VAL A 19 -14.08 -27.09 -0.45
N ASP A 20 -13.39 -28.09 0.09
CA ASP A 20 -12.26 -28.73 -0.58
C ASP A 20 -12.69 -29.44 -1.88
N ALA A 21 -13.82 -30.16 -1.87
CA ALA A 21 -14.37 -30.80 -3.06
C ALA A 21 -14.72 -29.79 -4.18
N LYS A 22 -15.23 -28.61 -3.80
CA LYS A 22 -15.49 -27.50 -4.74
C LYS A 22 -14.20 -26.93 -5.30
N LEU A 23 -13.20 -26.71 -4.45
CA LEU A 23 -11.89 -26.22 -4.89
C LEU A 23 -11.24 -27.18 -5.87
N GLU A 24 -11.30 -28.49 -5.63
CA GLU A 24 -10.81 -29.48 -6.61
C GLU A 24 -11.51 -29.39 -7.97
N THR A 25 -12.81 -29.12 -7.98
CA THR A 25 -13.60 -28.93 -9.21
C THR A 25 -13.12 -27.68 -9.96
N PHE A 26 -12.90 -26.58 -9.24
CA PHE A 26 -12.38 -25.35 -9.82
C PHE A 26 -10.93 -25.49 -10.31
N HIS A 27 -10.09 -26.18 -9.55
CA HIS A 27 -8.69 -26.43 -9.89
C HIS A 27 -8.55 -27.23 -11.19
N LYS A 28 -9.40 -28.24 -11.39
CA LYS A 28 -9.44 -29.02 -12.65
C LYS A 28 -9.77 -28.15 -13.87
N ALA A 29 -10.59 -27.11 -13.70
CA ALA A 29 -11.01 -26.23 -14.79
C ALA A 29 -9.97 -25.16 -15.16
N LEU A 30 -9.08 -24.79 -14.23
CA LEU A 30 -8.17 -23.65 -14.39
C LEU A 30 -6.95 -23.96 -15.28
N GLY A 31 -6.65 -25.24 -15.55
CA GLY A 31 -5.58 -25.68 -16.45
C GLY A 31 -4.16 -25.24 -16.07
N GLY A 32 -3.99 -24.61 -14.90
CA GLY A 32 -2.74 -24.01 -14.42
C GLY A 32 -2.16 -24.72 -13.19
N GLU A 33 -0.96 -24.30 -12.79
CA GLU A 33 -0.26 -24.85 -11.64
C GLU A 33 -0.59 -24.06 -10.37
N ILE A 34 -1.02 -24.76 -9.32
CA ILE A 34 -1.36 -24.16 -8.03
C ILE A 34 -0.11 -24.09 -7.17
N THR A 35 0.29 -22.89 -6.77
CA THR A 35 1.46 -22.66 -5.94
C THR A 35 1.13 -22.79 -4.46
N ALA A 36 -0.01 -22.26 -4.03
CA ALA A 36 -0.43 -22.27 -2.63
C ALA A 36 -1.94 -22.13 -2.50
N VAL A 37 -2.51 -22.82 -1.50
CA VAL A 37 -3.91 -22.69 -1.08
C VAL A 37 -3.92 -22.37 0.41
N ASP A 38 -4.61 -21.30 0.80
CA ASP A 38 -4.71 -20.85 2.19
C ASP A 38 -6.19 -20.73 2.58
N HIS A 39 -6.56 -21.45 3.64
CA HIS A 39 -7.92 -21.48 4.18
C HIS A 39 -8.00 -20.52 5.37
N TRP A 40 -8.71 -19.42 5.18
CA TRP A 40 -8.91 -18.43 6.23
C TRP A 40 -10.11 -18.72 7.13
N GLY A 41 -10.89 -19.75 6.77
CA GLY A 41 -12.06 -20.20 7.51
C GLY A 41 -13.25 -19.24 7.38
N VAL A 42 -14.23 -19.45 8.27
CA VAL A 42 -15.44 -18.62 8.35
C VAL A 42 -15.09 -17.29 9.03
N ARG A 43 -15.44 -16.18 8.37
CA ARG A 43 -15.28 -14.83 8.90
C ARG A 43 -16.56 -14.02 8.77
N GLN A 44 -16.70 -13.06 9.66
CA GLN A 44 -17.79 -12.07 9.62
C GLN A 44 -17.52 -11.08 8.47
N LEU A 45 -18.50 -10.92 7.59
CA LEU A 45 -18.44 -9.95 6.49
C LEU A 45 -18.69 -8.54 7.05
N ALA A 46 -17.97 -7.55 6.52
CA ALA A 46 -18.13 -6.15 6.90
C ALA A 46 -19.50 -5.57 6.54
N TYR A 47 -20.17 -6.17 5.55
CA TYR A 47 -21.55 -5.89 5.16
C TYR A 47 -22.16 -7.16 4.56
N PRO A 48 -23.49 -7.33 4.60
CA PRO A 48 -24.12 -8.54 4.11
C PRO A 48 -23.99 -8.68 2.58
N ILE A 49 -23.62 -9.86 2.10
CA ILE A 49 -23.66 -10.20 0.68
C ILE A 49 -24.90 -11.10 0.48
N GLY A 50 -25.88 -10.60 -0.28
CA GLY A 50 -27.18 -11.26 -0.37
C GLY A 50 -27.86 -11.27 1.01
N LYS A 51 -28.05 -12.47 1.58
CA LYS A 51 -28.61 -12.66 2.93
C LYS A 51 -27.56 -13.11 3.95
N ALA A 52 -26.34 -13.42 3.51
CA ALA A 52 -25.29 -13.95 4.35
C ALA A 52 -24.55 -12.82 5.08
N ARG A 53 -24.29 -13.03 6.38
CA ARG A 53 -23.46 -12.14 7.21
C ARG A 53 -22.06 -12.72 7.44
N THR A 54 -21.87 -14.00 7.15
CA THR A 54 -20.62 -14.74 7.31
C THR A 54 -20.24 -15.35 5.97
N GLY A 55 -18.94 -15.54 5.74
CA GLY A 55 -18.44 -16.22 4.55
C GLY A 55 -17.15 -16.98 4.85
N TYR A 56 -16.95 -18.09 4.14
CA TYR A 56 -15.72 -18.87 4.20
C TYR A 56 -14.73 -18.32 3.16
N TYR A 57 -13.56 -17.88 3.62
CA TYR A 57 -12.53 -17.30 2.74
C TYR A 57 -11.48 -18.33 2.36
N VAL A 58 -11.21 -18.43 1.05
CA VAL A 58 -10.09 -19.21 0.51
C VAL A 58 -9.28 -18.31 -0.41
N ILE A 59 -7.96 -18.39 -0.29
CA ILE A 59 -7.03 -17.71 -1.20
C ILE A 59 -6.21 -18.76 -1.91
N VAL A 60 -6.16 -18.68 -3.24
CA VAL A 60 -5.40 -19.56 -4.10
C VAL A 60 -4.41 -18.74 -4.92
N GLN A 61 -3.16 -19.15 -4.91
CA GLN A 61 -2.13 -18.63 -5.80
C GLN A 61 -1.90 -19.64 -6.91
N VAL A 62 -2.01 -19.17 -8.15
CA VAL A 62 -2.00 -20.01 -9.33
C VAL A 62 -1.22 -19.35 -10.46
N THR A 63 -0.44 -20.15 -11.17
CA THR A 63 0.19 -19.76 -12.41
C THR A 63 -0.65 -20.30 -13.56
N ALA A 64 -1.29 -19.40 -14.31
CA ALA A 64 -2.21 -19.76 -15.40
C ALA A 64 -1.92 -18.95 -16.67
N ASP A 65 -2.48 -19.40 -17.79
CA ASP A 65 -2.48 -18.66 -19.05
C ASP A 65 -3.71 -17.75 -19.14
N PRO A 66 -3.60 -16.50 -19.64
CA PRO A 66 -4.75 -15.59 -19.75
C PRO A 66 -5.89 -16.10 -20.65
N ALA A 67 -5.64 -17.08 -21.51
CA ALA A 67 -6.66 -17.64 -22.40
C ALA A 67 -7.73 -18.45 -21.64
N ASP A 68 -7.36 -19.09 -20.53
CA ASP A 68 -8.26 -19.97 -19.77
C ASP A 68 -9.13 -19.21 -18.74
N LEU A 69 -8.73 -17.98 -18.39
CA LEU A 69 -9.40 -17.19 -17.36
C LEU A 69 -10.87 -16.84 -17.64
N PRO A 70 -11.29 -16.49 -18.88
CA PRO A 70 -12.69 -16.15 -19.13
C PRO A 70 -13.64 -17.34 -18.95
N GLU A 71 -13.19 -18.54 -19.33
CA GLU A 71 -13.97 -19.76 -19.13
C GLU A 71 -14.04 -20.13 -17.65
N TYR A 72 -12.92 -19.97 -16.95
CA TYR A 72 -12.86 -20.15 -15.50
C TYR A 72 -13.78 -19.18 -14.74
N GLU A 73 -13.77 -17.90 -15.11
CA GLU A 73 -14.64 -16.88 -14.50
C GLU A 73 -16.12 -17.20 -14.72
N ARG A 74 -16.47 -17.75 -15.89
CA ARG A 74 -17.83 -18.20 -16.18
C ARG A 74 -18.25 -19.33 -15.24
N LEU A 75 -17.38 -20.31 -14.98
CA LEU A 75 -17.66 -21.40 -14.05
C LEU A 75 -17.88 -20.89 -12.62
N LEU A 76 -17.02 -19.99 -12.14
CA LEU A 76 -17.18 -19.39 -10.80
C LEU A 76 -18.47 -18.60 -10.65
N ARG A 77 -18.93 -17.95 -11.72
CA ARG A 77 -20.18 -17.19 -11.71
C ARG A 77 -21.42 -18.09 -11.71
N LEU A 78 -21.31 -19.31 -12.23
CA LEU A 78 -22.42 -20.27 -12.31
C LEU A 78 -22.60 -21.08 -11.02
N ASP A 79 -21.55 -21.20 -10.19
CA ASP A 79 -21.62 -21.86 -8.89
C ASP A 79 -22.44 -21.01 -7.90
N GLU A 80 -23.48 -21.61 -7.32
CA GLU A 80 -24.43 -20.88 -6.45
C GLU A 80 -23.84 -20.62 -5.05
N GLU A 81 -22.92 -21.47 -4.61
CA GLU A 81 -22.31 -21.39 -3.29
C GLU A 81 -21.15 -20.39 -3.24
N THR A 82 -20.62 -19.98 -4.39
CA THR A 82 -19.66 -18.90 -4.51
C THR A 82 -20.37 -17.55 -4.45
N MET A 83 -20.36 -16.92 -3.27
CA MET A 83 -20.98 -15.60 -3.10
C MET A 83 -20.24 -14.51 -3.87
N ARG A 84 -18.91 -14.57 -3.87
CA ARG A 84 -18.06 -13.60 -4.57
C ARG A 84 -16.67 -14.16 -4.80
N TYR A 85 -16.05 -13.73 -5.89
CA TYR A 85 -14.66 -14.02 -6.19
C TYR A 85 -13.91 -12.74 -6.56
N LEU A 86 -12.59 -12.73 -6.39
CA LEU A 86 -11.72 -11.68 -6.90
C LEU A 86 -10.50 -12.33 -7.56
N LEU A 87 -10.30 -12.09 -8.84
CA LEU A 87 -9.12 -12.52 -9.58
C LEU A 87 -8.21 -11.32 -9.83
N VAL A 88 -6.95 -11.41 -9.39
CA VAL A 88 -5.96 -10.35 -9.49
C VAL A 88 -4.62 -10.93 -9.94
N LEU A 89 -3.86 -10.17 -10.73
CA LEU A 89 -2.48 -10.50 -11.05
C LEU A 89 -1.62 -10.45 -9.77
N ASN A 90 -0.91 -11.53 -9.46
CA ASN A 90 -0.03 -11.56 -8.29
C ASN A 90 1.27 -10.81 -8.62
N GLU A 91 1.57 -9.77 -7.84
CA GLU A 91 2.80 -8.98 -7.93
C GLU A 91 3.90 -9.50 -6.97
N GLY A 92 3.77 -10.75 -6.49
CA GLY A 92 4.71 -11.37 -5.54
C GLY A 92 4.31 -11.19 -4.07
N GLN A 93 3.04 -10.94 -3.79
CA GLN A 93 2.54 -10.79 -2.41
C GLN A 93 2.36 -12.16 -1.76
N PRO A 94 2.73 -12.33 -0.48
CA PRO A 94 2.41 -13.55 0.24
C PRO A 94 0.90 -13.69 0.42
N THR A 95 0.46 -14.94 0.53
CA THR A 95 -0.95 -15.29 0.74
C THR A 95 -1.45 -14.74 2.08
N SER A 96 -0.61 -14.86 3.12
CA SER A 96 -0.82 -14.28 4.45
C SER A 96 -0.86 -12.76 4.33
N GLY A 97 -2.02 -12.16 4.60
CA GLY A 97 -2.39 -10.77 4.33
C GLY A 97 -1.58 -9.66 5.01
N ALA A 98 -0.32 -9.88 5.36
CA ALA A 98 0.58 -8.84 5.83
C ALA A 98 0.91 -7.87 4.67
N SER A 99 0.76 -6.57 4.92
CA SER A 99 1.43 -5.56 4.09
C SER A 99 2.90 -5.53 4.48
N VAL A 100 3.79 -5.58 3.50
CA VAL A 100 5.20 -5.28 3.73
C VAL A 100 5.32 -3.75 3.88
N LEU A 101 5.19 -3.28 5.12
CA LEU A 101 5.79 -2.01 5.50
C LEU A 101 7.28 -2.18 5.26
N ALA A 102 7.87 -1.32 4.42
CA ALA A 102 9.33 -1.25 4.41
C ALA A 102 9.75 -0.99 5.87
N ASP A 103 10.68 -1.80 6.37
CA ASP A 103 11.22 -1.60 7.71
C ASP A 103 11.55 -0.11 7.92
N PRO A 104 11.32 0.44 9.13
CA PRO A 104 11.89 1.74 9.45
C PRO A 104 13.39 1.69 9.11
N PRO A 105 14.00 2.79 8.61
CA PRO A 105 15.44 2.82 8.41
C PRO A 105 16.12 2.29 9.68
N ALA A 106 17.12 1.42 9.50
CA ALA A 106 17.81 0.62 10.52
C ALA A 106 18.55 1.43 11.61
N ALA A 107 17.91 2.44 12.19
CA ALA A 107 18.46 3.38 13.17
C ALA A 107 17.64 3.43 14.48
N ALA A 108 16.69 2.52 14.69
CA ALA A 108 15.90 2.44 15.93
C ALA A 108 15.79 1.00 16.49
N ALA A 109 16.76 0.15 16.17
CA ALA A 109 16.92 -1.18 16.75
C ALA A 109 18.34 -1.32 17.34
N VAL A 110 18.67 -0.44 18.28
CA VAL A 110 19.71 -0.69 19.30
C VAL A 110 19.12 -0.20 20.61
N GLY A 111 18.84 -1.11 21.54
CA GLY A 111 18.36 -0.79 22.89
C GLY A 111 17.08 -1.51 23.31
N ALA A 112 17.09 -2.83 23.31
CA ALA A 112 16.21 -3.63 24.16
C ALA A 112 16.88 -4.97 24.44
N ASP A 113 17.76 -4.99 25.44
CA ASP A 113 18.26 -6.20 26.08
C ASP A 113 17.10 -7.01 26.67
N PRO A 114 17.12 -8.34 26.47
CA PRO A 114 17.10 -9.20 27.65
C PRO A 114 17.91 -10.48 27.45
N GLU A 115 19.07 -10.59 28.09
CA GLU A 115 19.59 -11.87 28.62
C GLU A 115 20.85 -11.61 29.45
N ALA A 116 20.66 -11.59 30.77
CA ALA A 116 21.71 -11.80 31.75
C ALA A 116 21.74 -13.28 32.13
N GLU A 117 22.96 -13.77 32.39
CA GLU A 117 23.37 -15.05 33.02
C GLU A 117 24.17 -15.98 32.07
N ASN A 118 25.48 -15.75 31.94
CA ASN A 118 26.47 -16.66 32.54
C ASN A 118 27.89 -16.05 32.58
N GLU A 119 28.67 -16.59 33.52
CA GLU A 119 29.87 -16.11 34.22
C GLU A 119 31.22 -16.02 33.47
N GLU A 120 32.08 -15.14 34.01
CA GLU A 120 33.55 -15.23 34.18
C GLU A 120 34.46 -15.30 32.91
N GLU A 121 35.64 -14.68 32.79
CA GLU A 121 36.58 -14.00 33.69
C GLU A 121 37.69 -13.33 32.84
N GLN A 122 38.32 -12.27 33.37
CA GLN A 122 39.70 -11.78 33.12
C GLN A 122 40.05 -11.17 31.73
N GLY A 123 40.74 -10.03 31.60
CA GLY A 123 41.40 -9.14 32.54
C GLY A 123 42.06 -7.96 31.81
N GLU A 124 42.20 -6.85 32.56
CA GLU A 124 43.31 -5.87 32.62
C GLU A 124 43.79 -5.15 31.33
N GLU A 125 43.54 -3.84 31.23
CA GLU A 125 44.49 -2.72 31.51
C GLU A 125 44.97 -2.15 30.15
N GLU A 126 45.16 -0.85 29.88
CA GLU A 126 45.37 0.34 30.70
C GLU A 126 45.28 1.58 29.77
N ALA A 127 44.93 2.74 30.36
CA ALA A 127 45.46 4.10 30.09
C ALA A 127 45.30 4.75 28.69
N GLN A 128 45.15 6.06 28.50
CA GLN A 128 45.02 7.28 29.30
C GLN A 128 44.79 8.43 28.28
N ASP A 129 44.04 9.48 28.68
CA ASP A 129 44.31 10.94 28.54
C ASP A 129 44.70 11.51 27.16
N GLU A 130 44.34 12.70 26.67
CA GLU A 130 43.89 14.03 27.15
C GLU A 130 43.16 14.68 25.92
N GLU A 131 42.12 15.51 26.03
CA GLU A 131 42.18 17.00 26.08
C GLU A 131 43.17 17.61 25.06
N GLU A 132 42.83 18.56 24.16
CA GLU A 132 42.23 19.89 24.34
C GLU A 132 41.99 20.54 22.93
N GLU A 133 41.05 21.51 22.87
CA GLU A 133 41.05 22.85 22.20
C GLU A 133 41.73 23.08 20.83
N GLU A 134 41.44 24.06 19.98
CA GLU A 134 40.51 25.19 19.81
C GLU A 134 40.71 25.66 18.34
N ASP A 135 39.77 26.45 17.83
CA ASP A 135 39.90 27.57 16.87
C ASP A 135 40.90 27.53 15.69
N ASP A 136 40.39 27.80 14.48
CA ASP A 136 40.84 29.01 13.76
C ASP A 136 39.81 29.46 12.72
N ALA A 137 39.58 30.76 12.70
CA ALA A 137 38.81 31.49 11.71
C ALA A 137 39.76 32.24 10.77
N THR A 138 39.20 32.85 9.72
CA THR A 138 39.84 33.80 8.77
C THR A 138 40.72 33.15 7.70
N GLU A 139 40.77 33.59 6.44
CA GLU A 139 40.53 34.92 5.87
C GLU A 139 40.36 34.84 4.33
N VAL A 140 39.63 35.82 3.77
CA VAL A 140 39.71 36.47 2.43
C VAL A 140 39.97 35.68 1.13
N ASP A 141 39.12 35.93 0.10
CA ASP A 141 39.50 36.85 -0.98
C ASP A 141 38.29 37.36 -1.78
N GLU A 142 38.33 38.67 -2.03
CA GLU A 142 37.39 39.47 -2.80
C GLU A 142 38.08 39.85 -4.13
N SER A 143 37.44 39.60 -5.28
CA SER A 143 37.53 40.55 -6.40
C SER A 143 36.39 40.32 -7.41
N THR A 144 35.48 41.26 -7.74
CA THR A 144 35.46 42.64 -8.28
C THR A 144 35.02 42.65 -9.77
N MET A 145 34.20 43.67 -10.10
CA MET A 145 33.83 44.24 -11.42
C MET A 145 32.63 43.57 -12.14
N ALA A 146 31.41 44.14 -12.24
CA ALA A 146 30.91 45.46 -12.64
C ALA A 146 30.79 45.71 -14.17
N ASN A 147 29.53 45.87 -14.62
CA ASN A 147 28.98 46.89 -15.54
C ASN A 147 28.10 46.37 -16.70
N GLY A 148 26.96 47.06 -16.90
CA GLY A 148 26.24 47.09 -18.17
C GLY A 148 24.75 47.45 -18.09
N GLU A 149 24.42 48.68 -17.68
CA GLU A 149 23.09 49.28 -17.86
C GLU A 149 22.83 49.62 -19.35
N GLY A 150 21.56 49.57 -19.76
CA GLY A 150 21.13 50.00 -21.09
C GLY A 150 19.62 50.26 -21.13
N GLU A 151 19.26 51.53 -20.95
CA GLU A 151 17.92 52.07 -21.21
C GLU A 151 17.70 52.35 -22.71
N GLY A 152 16.44 52.24 -23.15
CA GLY A 152 16.00 52.69 -24.48
C GLY A 152 14.50 52.51 -24.68
N GLY A 153 13.73 53.59 -24.58
CA GLY A 153 12.28 53.63 -24.81
C GLY A 153 11.88 53.92 -26.27
N GLY A 154 10.60 53.68 -26.61
CA GLY A 154 10.03 54.09 -27.90
C GLY A 154 8.66 53.46 -28.27
N ASN A 155 7.60 54.09 -27.75
CA ASN A 155 6.15 54.04 -28.01
C ASN A 155 5.55 53.48 -29.34
N SER A 156 4.39 52.80 -29.24
CA SER A 156 3.18 53.10 -30.04
C SER A 156 1.93 52.34 -29.56
N ASP A 157 0.86 53.11 -29.35
CA ASP A 157 -0.51 52.76 -28.96
C ASP A 157 -1.20 51.60 -29.70
N GLU A 158 -1.82 50.67 -28.96
CA GLU A 158 -3.06 49.95 -29.34
C GLU A 158 -3.80 49.42 -28.08
N PRO A 159 -5.13 49.57 -27.95
CA PRO A 159 -5.85 49.32 -26.69
C PRO A 159 -6.07 47.83 -26.41
N ALA A 160 -5.73 47.42 -25.19
CA ALA A 160 -5.83 46.06 -24.67
C ALA A 160 -7.26 45.49 -24.77
N ARG A 161 -7.44 44.46 -25.59
CA ARG A 161 -8.56 43.53 -25.43
C ARG A 161 -8.34 42.76 -24.13
N SER A 162 -9.13 43.10 -23.12
CA SER A 162 -9.23 42.44 -21.82
C SER A 162 -9.58 40.95 -21.98
N GLY A 163 -8.57 40.11 -22.25
CA GLY A 163 -8.60 38.70 -21.91
C GLY A 163 -8.24 38.52 -20.42
N PRO A 164 -8.76 37.48 -19.74
CA PRO A 164 -8.38 37.20 -18.36
C PRO A 164 -6.86 37.05 -18.25
N PRO A 165 -6.22 37.58 -17.19
CA PRO A 165 -4.77 37.60 -17.07
C PRO A 165 -4.21 36.18 -17.13
N ILE A 166 -3.24 35.95 -18.02
CA ILE A 166 -2.51 34.69 -18.09
C ILE A 166 -1.67 34.59 -16.81
N PHE A 167 -1.97 33.61 -15.96
CA PHE A 167 -1.20 33.32 -14.75
C PHE A 167 0.23 32.90 -15.14
N SER A 168 1.15 33.86 -15.17
CA SER A 168 2.58 33.69 -15.45
C SER A 168 3.41 33.44 -14.18
N GLY A 169 2.75 33.20 -13.04
CA GLY A 169 3.43 32.81 -11.82
C GLY A 169 4.16 31.48 -12.02
N ALA A 170 5.44 31.45 -11.67
CA ALA A 170 6.20 30.21 -11.58
C ALA A 170 5.39 29.24 -10.71
N ARG A 171 4.93 28.12 -11.30
CA ARG A 171 4.25 27.05 -10.57
C ARG A 171 5.19 26.58 -9.47
N GLY A 172 5.03 27.14 -8.27
CA GLY A 172 5.89 26.88 -7.13
C GLY A 172 6.10 25.37 -7.04
N ARG A 173 7.38 24.96 -7.02
CA ARG A 173 7.80 23.57 -6.84
C ARG A 173 7.10 23.07 -5.58
N ARG A 174 5.97 22.38 -5.75
CA ARG A 174 5.21 21.82 -4.61
C ARG A 174 6.19 20.92 -3.87
N ARG A 175 6.63 21.33 -2.68
CA ARG A 175 7.49 20.51 -1.82
C ARG A 175 6.82 19.15 -1.69
N ARG A 176 7.53 18.11 -2.13
CA ARG A 176 7.10 16.72 -2.09
C ARG A 176 6.94 16.34 -0.63
N HIS A 177 5.79 15.79 -0.28
CA HIS A 177 5.55 15.38 1.09
C HIS A 177 6.32 14.10 1.42
N GLU A 178 6.99 14.13 2.57
CA GLU A 178 7.61 13.02 3.29
C GLU A 178 6.50 12.23 4.00
N GLY A 179 5.75 11.44 3.23
CA GLY A 179 4.97 10.35 3.81
C GLY A 179 5.84 9.10 3.91
N PRO A 180 5.52 8.14 4.79
CA PRO A 180 6.24 6.87 4.84
C PRO A 180 6.31 6.26 3.45
N ARG A 181 7.50 5.81 3.06
CA ARG A 181 7.73 5.11 1.78
C ARG A 181 7.17 3.69 1.91
N ILE A 182 5.86 3.57 1.94
CA ILE A 182 5.20 2.26 1.93
C ILE A 182 5.40 1.68 0.52
N VAL A 183 6.19 0.61 0.44
CA VAL A 183 6.64 0.01 -0.82
C VAL A 183 5.53 -0.85 -1.45
N LEU A 184 4.77 -1.58 -0.64
CA LEU A 184 3.71 -2.47 -1.11
C LEU A 184 2.55 -2.53 -0.10
N LEU A 185 1.34 -2.27 -0.57
CA LEU A 185 0.12 -2.31 0.25
C LEU A 185 -0.72 -3.51 -0.19
N ASN A 186 -0.93 -4.45 0.73
CA ASN A 186 -1.77 -5.61 0.49
C ASN A 186 -3.24 -5.23 0.75
N TYR A 187 -4.15 -5.63 -0.14
CA TYR A 187 -5.58 -5.36 0.04
C TYR A 187 -6.22 -6.26 1.13
N LYS A 188 -5.48 -7.28 1.56
CA LYS A 188 -5.85 -8.22 2.63
C LYS A 188 -5.59 -7.68 4.04
N ASP A 189 -4.74 -6.67 4.17
CA ASP A 189 -4.39 -6.05 5.45
C ASP A 189 -5.44 -5.01 5.88
N VAL A 190 -6.50 -5.52 6.51
CA VAL A 190 -7.63 -4.69 6.97
C VAL A 190 -7.17 -3.65 7.99
N THR A 191 -6.24 -4.02 8.87
CA THR A 191 -5.73 -3.15 9.95
C THR A 191 -5.08 -1.91 9.39
N THR A 192 -4.15 -2.08 8.44
CA THR A 192 -3.46 -0.95 7.79
C THR A 192 -4.41 -0.13 6.93
N LEU A 193 -5.29 -0.78 6.15
CA LEU A 193 -6.22 -0.07 5.27
C LEU A 193 -7.24 0.78 6.05
N SER A 194 -7.69 0.31 7.22
CA SER A 194 -8.68 1.05 8.01
C SER A 194 -8.16 2.41 8.50
N ARG A 195 -6.85 2.54 8.75
CA ARG A 195 -6.19 3.80 9.15
C ARG A 195 -6.29 4.89 8.08
N PHE A 196 -6.46 4.49 6.82
CA PHE A 196 -6.62 5.40 5.68
C PHE A 196 -8.09 5.67 5.31
N LEU A 197 -9.04 5.21 6.12
CA LEU A 197 -10.46 5.49 5.98
C LEU A 197 -10.94 6.44 7.08
N THR A 198 -11.91 7.29 6.73
CA THR A 198 -12.60 8.12 7.71
C THR A 198 -13.54 7.26 8.54
N GLU A 199 -14.09 7.82 9.61
CA GLU A 199 -15.15 7.19 10.39
C GLU A 199 -16.35 6.79 9.53
N GLN A 200 -16.69 7.58 8.52
CA GLN A 200 -17.77 7.26 7.58
C GLN A 200 -17.39 6.19 6.53
N GLY A 201 -16.17 5.68 6.55
CA GLY A 201 -15.67 4.77 5.51
C GLY A 201 -15.30 5.48 4.20
N LYS A 202 -15.08 6.80 4.17
CA LYS A 202 -14.54 7.48 2.97
C LYS A 202 -13.02 7.35 2.94
N ILE A 203 -12.42 7.25 1.76
CA ILE A 203 -10.95 7.22 1.64
C ILE A 203 -10.40 8.60 2.00
N LEU A 204 -9.45 8.67 2.95
CA LEU A 204 -8.85 9.96 3.30
C LEU A 204 -8.13 10.58 2.10
N PRO A 205 -8.23 11.91 1.92
CA PRO A 205 -7.57 12.59 0.84
C PRO A 205 -6.06 12.65 1.08
N LYS A 206 -5.30 12.67 -0.02
CA LYS A 206 -3.82 12.73 -0.03
C LYS A 206 -3.23 13.82 0.89
N ARG A 207 -3.92 14.96 1.00
CA ARG A 207 -3.49 16.10 1.84
C ARG A 207 -3.43 15.79 3.34
N THR A 208 -4.21 14.80 3.78
CA THR A 208 -4.32 14.35 5.16
C THR A 208 -3.48 13.09 5.38
N THR A 209 -3.52 12.13 4.45
CA THR A 209 -2.72 10.90 4.55
C THR A 209 -1.24 11.11 4.31
N LYS A 210 -0.86 12.26 3.74
CA LYS A 210 0.54 12.64 3.50
C LYS A 210 1.31 11.70 2.56
N VAL A 211 0.63 10.79 1.87
CA VAL A 211 1.24 9.82 0.96
C VAL A 211 1.56 10.38 -0.42
N THR A 212 2.40 9.68 -1.19
CA THR A 212 2.70 10.04 -2.58
C THR A 212 1.47 9.83 -3.49
N ALA A 213 1.44 10.52 -4.64
CA ALA A 213 0.33 10.36 -5.60
C ALA A 213 0.26 8.96 -6.22
N ARG A 214 1.40 8.26 -6.33
CA ARG A 214 1.46 6.86 -6.78
C ARG A 214 0.84 5.95 -5.73
N PHE A 215 1.23 6.12 -4.48
CA PHE A 215 0.70 5.33 -3.37
C PHE A 215 -0.80 5.56 -3.16
N GLN A 216 -1.29 6.80 -3.26
CA GLN A 216 -2.73 7.07 -3.14
C GLN A 216 -3.57 6.29 -4.18
N ARG A 217 -3.05 6.09 -5.39
CA ARG A 217 -3.74 5.27 -6.43
C ARG A 217 -3.73 3.80 -6.05
N GLN A 218 -2.59 3.28 -5.58
CA GLN A 218 -2.47 1.90 -5.09
C GLN A 218 -3.41 1.65 -3.90
N LEU A 219 -3.43 2.55 -2.92
CA LEU A 219 -4.36 2.56 -1.80
C LEU A 219 -5.81 2.56 -2.27
N GLY A 220 -6.16 3.40 -3.25
CA GLY A 220 -7.50 3.43 -3.82
C GLY A 220 -7.90 2.08 -4.42
N THR A 221 -7.02 1.44 -5.18
CA THR A 221 -7.26 0.10 -5.76
C THR A 221 -7.35 -0.97 -4.66
N ALA A 222 -6.46 -0.93 -3.67
CA ALA A 222 -6.45 -1.89 -2.56
C ALA A 222 -7.73 -1.80 -1.71
N VAL A 223 -8.15 -0.59 -1.33
CA VAL A 223 -9.43 -0.39 -0.61
C VAL A 223 -10.61 -0.87 -1.44
N LYS A 224 -10.63 -0.61 -2.74
CA LYS A 224 -11.70 -1.11 -3.63
C LYS A 224 -11.75 -2.63 -3.66
N ARG A 225 -10.60 -3.31 -3.75
CA ARG A 225 -10.49 -4.77 -3.70
C ARG A 225 -10.93 -5.33 -2.34
N ALA A 226 -10.46 -4.73 -1.24
CA ALA A 226 -10.85 -5.10 0.12
C ALA A 226 -12.36 -4.96 0.36
N ARG A 227 -12.96 -3.88 -0.15
CA ARG A 227 -14.41 -3.68 -0.13
C ARG A 227 -15.13 -4.69 -0.99
N HIS A 228 -14.63 -4.98 -2.19
CA HIS A 228 -15.18 -6.06 -3.01
C HIS A 228 -15.17 -7.38 -2.26
N LEU A 229 -14.15 -7.66 -1.46
CA LEU A 229 -14.09 -8.87 -0.63
C LEU A 229 -14.84 -8.78 0.70
N ALA A 230 -15.66 -7.74 0.92
CA ALA A 230 -16.37 -7.50 2.18
C ALA A 230 -15.46 -7.54 3.43
N LEU A 231 -14.17 -7.25 3.28
CA LEU A 231 -13.24 -7.08 4.40
C LEU A 231 -13.35 -5.68 5.02
N LEU A 232 -13.76 -4.69 4.22
CA LEU A 232 -13.99 -3.32 4.66
C LEU A 232 -15.39 -2.85 4.30
N PRO A 233 -16.03 -2.02 5.16
CA PRO A 233 -17.34 -1.47 4.87
C PRO A 233 -17.25 -0.35 3.81
N TYR A 234 -18.36 -0.15 3.09
CA TYR A 234 -18.54 1.02 2.22
C TYR A 234 -18.96 2.25 3.02
N ILE A 235 -19.80 2.05 4.02
CA ILE A 235 -20.33 3.02 4.97
C ILE A 235 -20.26 2.32 6.32
N ARG A 236 -19.73 3.00 7.34
CA ARG A 236 -19.94 2.53 8.72
C ARG A 236 -21.32 3.03 9.12
N ASP A 237 -22.22 2.10 9.43
CA ASP A 237 -23.53 2.45 9.96
C ASP A 237 -23.33 3.34 11.18
N HIS A 238 -24.05 4.46 11.24
CA HIS A 238 -24.20 5.24 12.46
C HIS A 238 -25.09 4.40 13.39
N GLU A 239 -24.53 3.35 13.99
CA GLU A 239 -25.14 2.76 15.17
C GLU A 239 -25.03 3.81 16.28
N GLY A 240 -26.14 4.52 16.49
CA GLY A 240 -26.43 5.30 17.68
C GLY A 240 -27.31 4.49 18.62
#